data_AF-A0A522D933-F1
#
_entry.id   AF-A0A522D933-F1
#
_cell.length_a   1.000
_cell.length_b   1.000
_cell.length_c   1.000
_cell.angle_alpha   90.00
_cell.angle_beta   90.00
_cell.angle_gamma   90.00
#
_symmetry.space_group_name_H-M   'P 1'
#
loop_
_entity.id
_entity.type
_entity.pdbx_description
1 polymer ?
#
loop_
_entity_poly.entity_id
_entity_poly.type
_entity_poly.pdbx_seq_one_letter_code
_entity_poly.pdbx_strand_id
1 'polypeptide(L)'
;AKGARRVEASPISSTQELQLKYWTGLSQYLLEYSTFQLRTPSPQNWADFSLGKTNAFIRLANNTQSGKITAGICLYKNMKSLYDDIISQKESIEKRLRLSHDMGE
;
A
#
# COMPACT_ATOMS: atom_id res chain seq x y z
N ALA A 1 18.28 30.24 18.20
CA ALA A 1 16.91 30.14 17.69
C ALA A 1 16.94 29.46 16.31
N LYS A 2 16.32 28.29 16.14
CA LYS A 2 16.27 27.58 14.85
C LYS A 2 14.97 27.98 14.15
N GLY A 3 15.10 28.72 13.05
CA GLY A 3 13.97 29.26 12.29
C GLY A 3 13.10 28.15 11.73
N ALA A 4 11.82 28.14 12.11
CA ALA A 4 10.80 27.34 11.46
C ALA A 4 10.53 27.96 10.09
N ARG A 5 10.95 27.27 9.02
CA ARG A 5 10.56 27.63 7.66
C ARG A 5 9.07 27.32 7.51
N ARG A 6 8.23 28.35 7.40
CA ARG A 6 6.86 28.18 6.88
C ARG A 6 7.01 27.62 5.47
N VAL A 7 6.66 26.35 5.30
CA VAL A 7 6.48 25.77 3.97
C VAL A 7 5.16 26.32 3.46
N GLU A 8 5.24 27.32 2.59
CA GLU A 8 4.10 27.70 1.75
C GLU A 8 3.67 26.44 0.99
N ALA A 9 2.38 26.12 1.03
CA ALA A 9 1.84 24.95 0.36
C ALA A 9 2.02 25.12 -1.15
N SER A 10 3.10 24.56 -1.70
CA SER A 10 3.30 24.49 -3.15
C SER A 10 2.09 23.76 -3.77
N PRO A 11 1.57 24.22 -4.91
CA PRO A 11 0.57 23.49 -5.67
C PRO A 11 1.06 22.06 -5.92
N ILE A 12 0.19 21.08 -5.68
CA ILE A 12 0.52 19.68 -5.94
C ILE A 12 0.76 19.49 -7.45
N SER A 13 1.77 18.69 -7.79
CA SER A 13 2.03 18.36 -9.20
C SER A 13 0.93 17.49 -9.79
N SER A 14 0.83 17.41 -11.12
CA SER A 14 -0.12 16.50 -11.80
C SER A 14 0.03 15.04 -11.35
N THR A 15 1.26 14.59 -11.10
CA THR A 15 1.54 13.26 -10.53
C THR A 15 0.94 13.09 -9.14
N GLN A 16 1.06 14.11 -8.29
CA GLN A 16 0.52 14.12 -6.94
C GLN A 16 -1.01 14.18 -6.92
N GLU A 17 -1.62 14.94 -7.84
CA GLU A 17 -3.07 14.95 -8.05
C GLU A 17 -3.57 13.56 -8.47
N LEU A 18 -2.89 12.91 -9.41
CA LEU A 18 -3.23 11.56 -9.85
C LEU A 18 -3.14 10.55 -8.70
N GLN A 19 -2.09 10.63 -7.89
CA GLN A 19 -1.92 9.78 -6.71
C GLN A 19 -3.05 10.01 -5.69
N LEU A 20 -3.35 11.26 -5.37
CA LEU A 20 -4.43 11.60 -4.44
C LEU A 20 -5.79 11.10 -4.96
N LYS A 21 -6.08 11.31 -6.24
CA LYS A 21 -7.31 10.83 -6.88
C LYS A 21 -7.41 9.30 -6.81
N TYR A 22 -6.32 8.60 -7.12
CA TYR A 22 -6.28 7.14 -7.07
C TYR A 22 -6.55 6.60 -5.66
N TRP A 23 -5.84 7.11 -4.64
CA TRP A 23 -6.02 6.66 -3.26
C TRP A 23 -7.40 7.01 -2.72
N THR A 24 -7.96 8.17 -3.09
CA THR A 24 -9.32 8.55 -2.70
C THR A 24 -10.35 7.57 -3.26
N GLY A 25 -10.27 7.25 -4.56
CA GLY A 25 -11.18 6.30 -5.19
C GLY A 25 -11.04 4.90 -4.60
N LEU A 26 -9.81 4.43 -4.38
CA LEU A 26 -9.57 3.12 -3.76
C LEU A 26 -10.11 3.08 -2.33
N SER A 27 -9.91 4.14 -1.53
CA SER A 27 -10.43 4.19 -0.17
C SER A 27 -11.96 4.16 -0.13
N GLN A 28 -12.63 4.89 -1.03
CA GLN A 28 -14.09 4.85 -1.13
C GLN A 28 -14.60 3.45 -1.50
N TYR A 29 -13.96 2.79 -2.46
CA TYR A 29 -14.27 1.41 -2.80
C TYR A 29 -14.08 0.48 -1.60
N LEU A 30 -12.93 0.56 -0.91
CA LEU A 30 -12.64 -0.33 0.22
C LEU A 30 -13.58 -0.12 1.42
N LEU A 31 -14.11 1.08 1.64
CA LEU A 31 -15.10 1.32 2.70
C LEU A 31 -16.41 0.55 2.48
N GLU A 32 -16.76 0.25 1.22
CA GLU A 32 -17.97 -0.50 0.88
C GLU A 32 -17.77 -2.02 1.01
N TYR A 33 -16.56 -2.52 0.76
CA TYR A 33 -16.28 -3.96 0.63
C TYR A 33 -15.37 -4.55 1.71
N SER A 34 -14.86 -3.75 2.65
CA SER A 34 -13.89 -4.22 3.65
C SER A 34 -14.04 -3.57 5.01
N THR A 35 -13.49 -4.23 6.03
CA THR A 35 -13.36 -3.69 7.40
C THR A 35 -11.98 -3.06 7.64
N PHE A 36 -11.25 -2.69 6.58
CA PHE A 36 -9.91 -2.12 6.75
C PHE A 36 -9.97 -0.75 7.42
N GLN A 37 -9.07 -0.52 8.37
CA GLN A 37 -8.82 0.82 8.89
C GLN A 37 -7.97 1.59 7.88
N LEU A 38 -8.63 2.40 7.07
CA LEU A 38 -7.99 3.19 6.03
C LEU A 38 -7.41 4.48 6.62
N ARG A 39 -6.20 4.83 6.20
CA ARG A 39 -5.64 6.16 6.47
C ARG A 39 -6.24 7.18 5.51
N THR A 40 -6.24 8.45 5.90
CA THR A 40 -6.60 9.55 5.02
C THR A 40 -5.72 9.51 3.75
N PRO A 41 -6.31 9.45 2.55
CA PRO A 41 -5.58 9.54 1.29
C PRO A 41 -4.68 10.78 1.23
N SER A 42 -3.49 10.64 0.66
CA SER A 42 -2.51 11.72 0.52
C SER A 42 -1.82 11.68 -0.85
N PRO A 43 -1.26 12.82 -1.34
CA PRO A 43 -0.57 12.90 -2.63
C PRO A 43 0.83 12.27 -2.57
N GLN A 44 0.88 10.94 -2.43
CA GLN A 44 2.12 10.17 -2.34
C GLN A 44 2.04 8.89 -3.18
N ASN A 45 3.18 8.31 -3.53
CA ASN A 45 3.24 7.13 -4.40
C ASN A 45 2.95 5.79 -3.68
N TRP A 46 2.63 5.78 -2.39
CA TRP A 46 2.34 4.56 -1.63
C TRP A 46 1.17 4.73 -0.67
N ALA A 47 0.52 3.63 -0.27
CA ALA A 47 -0.49 3.63 0.79
C ALA A 47 -0.35 2.37 1.64
N ASP A 48 -0.44 2.53 2.96
CA ASP A 48 -0.33 1.44 3.92
C ASP A 48 -1.67 1.12 4.56
N PHE A 49 -2.02 -0.17 4.61
CA PHE A 49 -3.20 -0.70 5.26
C PHE A 49 -2.79 -1.65 6.38
N SER A 50 -3.28 -1.42 7.60
CA SER A 50 -2.93 -2.24 8.76
C SER A 50 -3.42 -3.67 8.59
N LEU A 51 -2.60 -4.66 8.93
CA LEU A 51 -2.99 -6.07 9.04
C LEU A 51 -3.55 -6.43 10.43
N GLY A 52 -3.87 -5.43 11.26
CA GLY A 52 -4.36 -5.64 12.63
C GLY A 52 -3.26 -6.04 13.62
N LYS A 53 -1.99 -6.06 13.20
CA LYS A 53 -0.82 -6.30 14.06
C LYS A 53 0.15 -5.13 13.93
N THR A 54 0.67 -4.66 15.06
CA THR A 54 1.75 -3.66 15.08
C THR A 54 2.92 -4.17 14.25
N ASN A 55 3.52 -3.30 13.43
CA ASN A 55 4.63 -3.59 12.52
C ASN A 55 4.29 -4.47 11.30
N ALA A 56 3.01 -4.79 11.05
CA ALA A 56 2.58 -5.54 9.86
C ALA A 56 1.50 -4.77 9.08
N PHE A 57 1.73 -4.56 7.78
CA PHE A 57 0.81 -3.82 6.92
C PHE A 57 0.93 -4.27 5.47
N ILE A 58 -0.14 -4.07 4.71
CA ILE A 58 -0.13 -4.16 3.25
C ILE A 58 0.32 -2.80 2.74
N ARG A 59 1.36 -2.78 1.91
CA ARG A 59 1.79 -1.59 1.18
C ARG A 59 1.38 -1.72 -0.27
N LEU A 60 0.60 -0.75 -0.73
CA LEU A 60 0.37 -0.51 -2.15
C LEU A 60 1.33 0.57 -2.62
N ALA A 61 1.85 0.45 -3.83
CA ALA A 61 2.59 1.53 -4.48
C ALA A 61 2.08 1.76 -5.90
N ASN A 62 1.96 3.03 -6.27
CA ASN A 62 1.63 3.49 -7.60
C ASN A 62 2.90 4.06 -8.23
N ASN A 63 3.48 3.33 -9.19
CA ASN A 63 4.59 3.81 -9.99
C ASN A 63 4.05 4.45 -11.26
N THR A 64 3.88 5.77 -11.22
CA THR A 64 3.35 6.55 -12.33
C THR A 64 4.28 6.61 -13.53
N GLN A 65 5.58 6.33 -13.37
CA GLN A 65 6.54 6.29 -14.47
C GLN A 65 6.42 4.99 -15.28
N SER A 66 6.23 3.85 -14.59
CA SER A 66 6.06 2.56 -15.25
C SER A 66 4.61 2.18 -15.51
N GLY A 67 3.64 2.97 -15.02
CA GLY A 67 2.22 2.69 -15.12
C GLY A 67 1.77 1.47 -14.32
N LYS A 68 2.55 1.03 -13.32
CA LYS A 68 2.29 -0.18 -12.55
C LYS A 68 1.81 0.14 -11.13
N ILE A 69 0.88 -0.68 -10.65
CA ILE A 69 0.51 -0.75 -9.23
C ILE A 69 1.12 -2.02 -8.66
N THR A 70 1.74 -1.92 -7.49
CA THR A 70 2.26 -3.07 -6.75
C THR A 70 1.56 -3.18 -5.41
N ALA A 71 1.45 -4.41 -4.92
CA ALA A 71 0.92 -4.72 -3.59
C ALA A 71 1.87 -5.71 -2.92
N GLY A 72 2.19 -5.48 -1.64
CA GLY A 72 3.04 -6.39 -0.88
C GLY A 72 2.74 -6.31 0.61
N ILE A 73 3.10 -7.37 1.33
CA ILE A 73 3.07 -7.38 2.79
C ILE A 73 4.43 -6.90 3.29
N CYS A 74 4.42 -5.91 4.17
CA CYS A 74 5.60 -5.39 4.84
C CYS A 74 5.55 -5.74 6.33
N LEU A 75 6.63 -6.34 6.82
CA LEU A 75 6.82 -6.73 8.21
C LEU A 75 8.06 -6.04 8.77
N TYR A 76 7.93 -5.34 9.89
CA TYR A 76 9.05 -4.71 10.59
C TYR A 76 9.36 -5.41 11.92
N LYS A 77 10.57 -5.20 12.45
CA LYS A 77 11.01 -5.68 13.79
C LYS A 77 10.89 -7.21 13.99
N ASN A 78 11.59 -7.97 13.14
CA ASN A 78 11.80 -9.42 13.27
C ASN A 78 10.54 -10.27 13.51
N MET A 79 9.53 -10.12 12.65
CA MET A 79 8.28 -10.90 12.71
C MET A 79 8.40 -12.26 11.99
N LYS A 80 9.42 -13.06 12.31
CA LYS A 80 9.70 -14.32 11.59
C LYS A 80 8.53 -15.30 11.61
N SER A 81 7.89 -15.51 12.76
CA SER A 81 6.73 -16.40 12.87
C SER A 81 5.59 -15.98 11.93
N LEU A 82 5.27 -14.69 11.90
CA LEU A 82 4.21 -14.18 11.01
C LEU A 82 4.59 -14.30 9.53
N TYR A 83 5.87 -14.11 9.20
CA TYR A 83 6.37 -14.34 7.85
C TYR A 83 6.17 -15.81 7.43
N ASP A 84 6.60 -16.75 8.28
CA ASP A 84 6.47 -18.18 8.02
C ASP A 84 4.99 -18.57 7.84
N ASP A 85 4.10 -18.04 8.70
CA ASP A 85 2.65 -18.25 8.61
C ASP A 85 2.05 -17.74 7.29
N ILE A 86 2.45 -16.55 6.83
CA ILE A 86 2.00 -15.96 5.56
C ILE A 86 2.49 -16.79 4.37
N ILE A 87 3.76 -17.17 4.37
CA ILE A 87 4.36 -17.95 3.27
C ILE A 87 3.73 -19.33 3.19
N SER A 88 3.42 -19.97 4.32
CA SER A 88 2.75 -21.29 4.32
C SER A 88 1.39 -21.28 3.63
N GLN A 89 0.73 -20.12 3.56
CA GLN A 89 -0.59 -19.95 2.92
C GLN A 89 -0.49 -19.53 1.45
N LYS A 90 0.70 -19.14 0.98
CA LYS A 90 0.92 -18.56 -0.36
C LYS A 90 0.34 -19.44 -1.47
N GLU A 91 0.75 -20.71 -1.54
CA GLU A 91 0.33 -21.62 -2.62
C GLU A 91 -1.19 -21.82 -2.64
N SER A 92 -1.81 -21.95 -1.46
CA SER A 92 -3.26 -22.10 -1.33
C SER A 92 -4.00 -20.86 -1.84
N ILE A 93 -3.50 -19.66 -1.49
CA ILE A 93 -4.06 -18.39 -1.95
C ILE A 93 -3.89 -18.23 -3.47
N GLU A 94 -2.70 -18.46 -4.00
CA GLU A 94 -2.40 -18.36 -5.44
C GLU A 94 -3.28 -19.30 -6.26
N LYS A 95 -3.40 -20.56 -5.81
CA LYS A 95 -4.30 -21.54 -6.44
C LYS A 95 -5.76 -21.11 -6.40
N ARG A 96 -6.25 -20.62 -5.26
CA ARG A 96 -7.63 -20.14 -5.11
C ARG A 96 -7.93 -18.95 -6.01
N LEU A 97 -6.98 -18.03 -6.16
CA LEU A 97 -7.09 -16.85 -7.01
C LEU A 97 -6.81 -17.14 -8.49
N ARG A 98 -6.48 -18.39 -8.84
CA ARG A 98 -6.06 -18.80 -10.20
C ARG A 98 -4.89 -17.96 -10.72
N LEU A 99 -4.04 -17.51 -9.80
CA LEU A 99 -2.78 -16.87 -10.14
C LEU A 99 -1.81 -17.99 -10.51
N SER A 100 -1.51 -18.13 -11.80
CA SER A 100 -0.43 -19.00 -12.24
C SER A 100 0.91 -18.42 -11.79
N HIS A 101 1.84 -19.30 -11.40
CA HIS A 101 3.22 -18.94 -11.11
C HIS A 101 3.91 -18.49 -12.41
N ASP A 102 3.71 -17.24 -12.80
CA ASP A 102 4.47 -16.61 -13.88
C ASP A 102 5.65 -15.87 -13.24
N MET A 103 6.67 -16.62 -12.86
CA MET A 103 8.01 -16.07 -12.64
C MET A 103 8.66 -16.03 -14.02
N GLY A 104 8.40 -14.95 -14.77
CA GLY A 104 9.23 -14.61 -15.92
C GLY A 104 10.66 -14.42 -15.43
N GLU A 105 11.55 -15.27 -15.95
CA GLU A 105 13.02 -15.19 -15.82
C GLU A 105 13.57 -13.85 -16.30
#